data_AF-A0A7V8XJ41-F1
#
_entry.id   AF-A0A7V8XJ41-F1
#
_cell.length_a   1.000
_cell.length_b   1.000
_cell.length_c   1.000
_cell.angle_alpha   90.00
_cell.angle_beta   90.00
_cell.angle_gamma   90.00
#
_symmetry.space_group_name_H-M   'P 1'
#
loop_
_entity.id
_entity.type
_entity.pdbx_description
1 polymer ?
#
loop_
_entity_poly.entity_id
_entity_poly.type
_entity_poly.pdbx_seq_one_letter_code
_entity_poly.pdbx_strand_id
1 'polypeptide(L)'
;ARLERAVAAYGLPRRPAEAPLEYLARMLGELSVSRGAVRRLTLLFERARFSQHEVGLEMKEQAIAALQQVQDELRAAELAARVERAAAVEVARERATW
;
A
#
# COMPACT_ATOMS: atom_id res chain seq x y z
N ALA A 1 9.65 -12.05 0.62
CA ALA A 1 8.36 -12.27 -0.07
C ALA A 1 8.20 -11.35 -1.30
N ARG A 2 7.25 -11.58 -2.23
CA ARG A 2 7.07 -10.73 -3.45
C ARG A 2 6.72 -9.27 -3.09
N LEU A 3 5.88 -9.07 -2.08
CA LEU A 3 5.48 -7.76 -1.55
C LEU A 3 6.69 -6.95 -1.04
N GLU A 4 7.47 -7.51 -0.11
CA GLU A 4 8.67 -6.85 0.44
C GLU A 4 9.66 -6.40 -0.63
N ARG A 5 9.87 -7.23 -1.68
CA ARG A 5 10.74 -6.86 -2.80
C ARG A 5 10.19 -5.67 -3.60
N ALA A 6 8.89 -5.65 -3.84
CA ALA A 6 8.25 -4.53 -4.55
C ALA A 6 8.37 -3.23 -3.73
N VAL A 7 8.10 -3.30 -2.43
CA VAL A 7 8.11 -2.14 -1.53
C VAL A 7 9.53 -1.63 -1.29
N ALA A 8 10.52 -2.53 -1.18
CA ALA A 8 11.93 -2.17 -1.10
C ALA A 8 12.41 -1.39 -2.33
N ALA A 9 11.87 -1.69 -3.53
CA ALA A 9 12.19 -0.95 -4.75
C ALA A 9 11.70 0.51 -4.72
N TYR A 10 10.72 0.83 -3.86
CA TYR A 10 10.25 2.19 -3.60
C TYR A 10 10.92 2.82 -2.36
N GLY A 11 12.03 2.27 -1.88
CA GLY A 11 12.82 2.85 -0.79
C GLY A 11 12.38 2.46 0.62
N LEU A 12 11.46 1.50 0.77
CA LEU A 12 10.94 1.05 2.07
C LEU A 12 11.26 -0.43 2.34
N PRO A 13 12.53 -0.83 2.47
CA PRO A 13 12.89 -2.21 2.80
C PRO A 13 12.45 -2.59 4.21
N ARG A 14 12.16 -3.87 4.43
CA ARG A 14 11.93 -4.44 5.76
C ARG A 14 13.24 -4.47 6.54
N ARG A 15 13.21 -4.06 7.81
CA ARG A 15 14.41 -4.18 8.67
C ARG A 15 14.59 -5.65 9.11
N PRO A 16 15.82 -6.10 9.38
CA PRO A 16 16.07 -7.51 9.74
C PRO A 16 15.23 -8.01 10.92
N ALA A 17 15.11 -7.19 11.98
CA ALA A 17 14.39 -7.50 13.21
C ALA A 17 12.90 -7.09 13.21
N GLU A 18 12.43 -6.42 12.16
CA GLU A 18 11.06 -5.91 12.12
C GLU A 18 10.08 -7.05 11.88
N ALA A 19 9.05 -7.20 12.70
CA ALA A 19 8.02 -8.21 12.48
C ALA A 19 7.20 -7.89 11.22
N PRO A 20 6.58 -8.90 10.57
CA PRO A 20 5.76 -8.67 9.37
C PRO A 20 4.67 -7.60 9.57
N LEU A 21 4.00 -7.57 10.72
CA LEU A 21 2.99 -6.55 11.04
C LEU A 21 3.59 -5.16 11.24
N GLU A 22 4.73 -5.06 11.91
CA GLU A 22 5.42 -3.79 12.14
C GLU A 22 5.88 -3.18 10.82
N TYR A 23 6.44 -4.01 9.94
CA TYR A 23 6.85 -3.60 8.60
C TYR A 23 5.68 -3.07 7.79
N LEU A 24 4.58 -3.81 7.83
CA LEU A 24 3.39 -3.49 7.07
C LEU A 24 2.74 -2.21 7.62
N ALA A 25 2.66 -2.03 8.93
CA ALA A 25 2.18 -0.79 9.54
C ALA A 25 3.02 0.43 9.15
N ARG A 26 4.36 0.30 9.14
CA ARG A 26 5.27 1.38 8.73
C ARG A 26 5.10 1.72 7.25
N MET A 27 5.14 0.72 6.36
CA MET A 27 4.92 0.90 4.93
C MET A 27 3.61 1.66 4.64
N LEU A 28 2.55 1.38 5.39
CA LEU A 28 1.26 2.03 5.24
C LEU A 28 1.15 3.42 5.85
N GLY A 29 2.01 3.76 6.80
CA GLY A 29 2.13 5.14 7.25
C GLY A 29 2.69 6.05 6.15
N GLU A 30 3.56 5.50 5.31
CA GLU A 30 4.24 6.22 4.22
C GLU A 30 3.44 6.25 2.91
N LEU A 31 2.57 5.26 2.68
CA LEU A 31 1.67 5.23 1.54
C LEU A 31 0.37 5.96 1.89
N SER A 32 -0.08 6.89 1.05
CA SER A 32 -1.37 7.61 1.17
C SER A 32 -2.58 6.71 0.88
N VAL A 33 -2.65 5.54 1.53
CA VAL A 33 -3.65 4.48 1.33
C VAL A 33 -4.48 4.38 2.60
N SER A 34 -5.75 3.99 2.47
CA SER A 34 -6.64 3.83 3.62
C SER A 34 -6.07 2.79 4.59
N ARG A 35 -5.70 3.25 5.79
CA ARG A 35 -5.28 2.39 6.91
C ARG A 35 -6.25 1.24 7.18
N GLY A 36 -7.54 1.44 6.90
CA GLY A 36 -8.58 0.42 7.07
C GLY A 36 -8.50 -0.73 6.07
N ALA A 37 -8.29 -0.44 4.78
CA ALA A 37 -8.26 -1.45 3.72
C ALA A 37 -7.09 -2.42 3.90
N VAL A 38 -5.92 -1.88 4.23
CA VAL A 38 -4.74 -2.71 4.36
C VAL A 38 -4.74 -3.47 5.69
N ARG A 39 -5.21 -2.88 6.79
CA ARG A 39 -5.38 -3.62 8.04
C ARG A 39 -6.29 -4.85 7.85
N ARG A 40 -7.37 -4.72 7.06
CA ARG A 40 -8.24 -5.87 6.71
C ARG A 40 -7.48 -6.93 5.92
N LEU A 41 -6.75 -6.55 4.88
CA LEU A 41 -5.96 -7.49 4.07
C LEU A 41 -4.93 -8.26 4.91
N THR A 42 -4.27 -7.57 5.84
CA THR A 42 -3.25 -8.17 6.72
C THR A 42 -3.85 -9.18 7.70
N LEU A 43 -4.98 -8.84 8.32
CA LEU A 43 -5.67 -9.76 9.24
C LEU A 43 -6.13 -11.04 8.50
N LEU A 44 -6.61 -10.90 7.27
CA LEU A 44 -6.99 -12.05 6.43
C LEU A 44 -5.78 -12.92 6.08
N PHE A 45 -4.64 -12.30 5.75
CA PHE A 45 -3.39 -13.02 5.50
C PHE A 45 -2.90 -13.78 6.74
N GLU A 46 -2.91 -13.16 7.92
CA GLU A 46 -2.49 -13.81 9.15
C GLU A 46 -3.39 -14.98 9.52
N ARG A 47 -4.70 -14.80 9.38
CA ARG A 47 -5.66 -15.87 9.65
C ARG A 47 -5.49 -17.05 8.70
N ALA A 48 -5.22 -16.79 7.42
CA ALA A 48 -4.92 -17.83 6.44
C ALA A 48 -3.57 -18.53 6.68
N ARG A 49 -2.57 -17.81 7.20
CA ARG A 49 -1.19 -18.32 7.33
C ARG A 49 -0.92 -18.99 8.67
N PHE A 50 -1.56 -18.54 9.74
CA PHE A 50 -1.22 -18.92 11.11
C PHE A 50 -2.39 -19.49 11.93
N SER A 51 -3.63 -19.46 11.43
CA SER A 51 -4.77 -20.05 12.15
C SER A 51 -5.04 -21.48 11.70
N GLN A 52 -5.49 -22.33 12.63
CA GLN A 52 -5.94 -23.70 12.35
C GLN A 52 -7.33 -23.76 11.69
N HIS A 53 -8.00 -22.62 11.48
CA HIS A 53 -9.30 -22.56 10.83
C HIS A 53 -9.16 -22.75 9.31
N GLU A 54 -10.07 -23.49 8.70
CA GLU A 54 -10.15 -23.60 7.25
C GLU A 54 -10.30 -22.23 6.58
N VAL A 55 -9.49 -22.00 5.55
CA VAL A 55 -9.62 -20.85 4.65
C VAL A 55 -10.83 -21.08 3.76
N GLY A 56 -11.99 -20.61 4.20
CA GLY A 56 -13.25 -20.71 3.44
C GLY A 56 -13.32 -19.74 2.25
N LEU A 57 -14.28 -20.00 1.36
CA LEU A 57 -14.52 -19.20 0.15
C LEU A 57 -14.79 -17.72 0.48
N GLU A 58 -15.57 -17.45 1.52
CA GLU A 58 -15.88 -16.09 1.99
C GLU A 58 -14.60 -15.31 2.38
N MET A 59 -13.66 -15.98 3.07
CA MET A 59 -12.40 -15.36 3.49
C MET A 59 -11.52 -15.01 2.28
N LYS A 60 -11.60 -15.81 1.22
CA LYS A 60 -10.94 -15.54 -0.06
C LYS A 60 -11.57 -14.35 -0.78
N GLU A 61 -12.89 -14.27 -0.82
CA GLU A 61 -13.62 -13.15 -1.43
C GLU A 61 -13.33 -11.83 -0.70
N GLN A 62 -13.35 -11.85 0.63
CA GLN A 62 -12.98 -10.70 1.46
C GLN A 62 -11.53 -10.25 1.20
N ALA A 63 -10.61 -11.19 1.02
CA ALA A 63 -9.21 -10.86 0.73
C ALA A 63 -9.04 -10.24 -0.66
N ILE A 64 -9.76 -10.76 -1.65
CA ILE A 64 -9.78 -10.21 -3.02
C ILE A 64 -10.34 -8.79 -3.00
N ALA A 65 -11.49 -8.57 -2.35
CA ALA A 65 -12.12 -7.26 -2.26
C ALA A 65 -11.22 -6.24 -1.54
N ALA A 66 -10.59 -6.64 -0.43
CA ALA A 66 -9.65 -5.80 0.28
C ALA A 66 -8.43 -5.45 -0.60
N LEU A 67 -7.90 -6.42 -1.36
CA LEU A 67 -6.78 -6.18 -2.26
C LEU A 67 -7.16 -5.24 -3.41
N GLN A 68 -8.34 -5.40 -4.01
CA GLN A 68 -8.84 -4.52 -5.07
C GLN A 68 -8.96 -3.09 -4.56
N GLN A 69 -9.57 -2.89 -3.38
CA GLN A 69 -9.66 -1.58 -2.76
C GLN A 69 -8.29 -0.91 -2.59
N VAL A 70 -7.29 -1.67 -2.11
CA VAL A 70 -5.92 -1.15 -1.93
C VAL A 70 -5.29 -0.75 -3.27
N GLN A 71 -5.51 -1.54 -4.33
CA GLN A 71 -5.00 -1.20 -5.67
C GLN A 71 -5.63 0.08 -6.21
N ASP A 72 -6.93 0.26 -6.03
CA ASP A 72 -7.64 1.43 -6.54
C ASP A 72 -7.23 2.71 -5.80
N GLU A 73 -7.08 2.63 -4.47
CA GLU A 73 -6.58 3.74 -3.66
C GLU A 73 -5.14 4.14 -4.05
N LEU A 74 -4.26 3.16 -4.31
CA LEU A 74 -2.89 3.43 -4.78
C LEU A 74 -2.86 4.11 -6.14
N ARG A 75 -3.68 3.66 -7.10
CA ARG A 75 -3.78 4.28 -8.43
C ARG A 75 -4.28 5.72 -8.33
N ALA A 76 -5.28 5.97 -7.48
CA ALA A 76 -5.80 7.32 -7.24
C ALA A 76 -4.74 8.24 -6.63
N ALA A 77 -4.00 7.75 -5.63
CA ALA A 77 -2.90 8.51 -5.01
C ALA A 77 -1.77 8.82 -6.01
N GLU A 78 -1.39 7.86 -6.87
CA GLU A 78 -0.37 8.09 -7.90
C GLU A 78 -0.80 9.16 -8.90
N LEU A 79 -2.07 9.12 -9.35
CA LEU A 79 -2.62 10.10 -10.27
C LEU A 79 -2.63 11.50 -9.65
N ALA A 80 -3.09 11.62 -8.40
CA ALA A 80 -3.09 12.89 -7.66
C ALA A 80 -1.67 13.47 -7.55
N ALA A 81 -0.70 12.66 -7.13
CA ALA A 81 0.68 13.09 -7.01
C ALA A 81 1.30 13.50 -8.37
N ARG A 82 0.87 12.88 -9.47
CA ARG A 82 1.31 13.25 -10.83
C ARG A 82 0.74 14.59 -11.27
N VAL A 83 -0.55 14.84 -10.99
CA VAL A 83 -1.21 16.12 -11.26
C VAL A 83 -0.53 17.24 -10.47
N GLU A 84 -0.27 17.03 -9.19
CA GLU A 84 0.45 17.99 -8.33
C GLU A 84 1.85 18.30 -8.87
N ARG A 85 2.63 17.29 -9.26
CA ARG A 85 3.95 17.49 -9.86
C ARG A 85 3.89 18.26 -11.17
N ALA A 86 2.92 17.97 -12.04
CA ALA A 86 2.74 18.69 -13.30
C ALA A 86 2.40 20.17 -13.07
N ALA A 87 1.50 20.45 -12.12
CA ALA A 87 1.15 21.81 -11.72
C ALA A 87 2.35 22.56 -11.12
N ALA A 88 3.15 21.91 -10.27
CA ALA A 88 4.35 22.50 -9.68
C ALA A 88 5.41 22.85 -10.74
N VAL A 89 5.58 22.00 -11.76
CA VAL A 89 6.47 22.28 -12.91
C VAL A 89 5.98 23.48 -13.70
N GLU A 90 4.68 23.62 -13.92
CA GLU A 90 4.11 24.74 -14.66
C GLU A 90 4.28 26.07 -13.91
N VAL A 91 3.96 26.11 -12.61
CA VAL A 91 4.19 27.29 -11.76
C VAL A 91 5.67 27.68 -11.73
N ALA A 92 6.59 26.71 -11.70
CA ALA A 92 8.02 26.97 -11.74
C ALA A 92 8.47 27.56 -13.08
N ARG A 93 7.88 27.13 -14.21
CA ARG A 93 8.14 27.69 -15.54
C ARG A 93 7.66 29.12 -15.67
N GLU A 94 6.43 29.41 -15.24
CA GLU A 94 5.85 30.76 -15.27
C GLU A 94 6.69 31.77 -14.46
N ARG A 95 7.24 31.33 -13.32
CA ARG A 95 8.15 32.15 -12.49
C ARG A 95 9.53 32.35 -13.10
N ALA A 96 10.00 31.43 -13.95
CA ALA A 96 11.29 31.54 -14.62
C ALA A 96 11.24 32.39 -15.90
N THR A 97 10.04 32.69 -16.41
CA THR A 97 9.80 33.54 -17.59
C THR A 97 9.61 35.04 -17.27
N TRP A 98 9.82 35.45 -16.03
CA TRP A 98 9.77 36.85 -15.57
C TRP A 98 11.14 37.34 -15.09
#